data_AF-A0AA35QRC5-F1
#
_entry.id   AF-A0AA35QRC5-F1
#
_cell.length_a   1.000
_cell.length_b   1.000
_cell.length_c   1.000
_cell.angle_alpha   90.00
_cell.angle_beta   90.00
_cell.angle_gamma   90.00
#
_symmetry.space_group_name_H-M   'P 1'
#
loop_
_entity.id
_entity.type
_entity.pdbx_description
1 polymer ?
#
loop_
_entity_poly.entity_id
_entity_poly.type
_entity_poly.pdbx_seq_one_letter_code
_entity_poly.pdbx_strand_id
1 'polypeptide(L)'
;CLLRRQTSVHLKHSFFLSNSSRAQSEQFINLREVSTRFKLPPGEYIMVPSTFEPNKEGDFVLRVFAENKARTVGLPSEQGREAEGQLG
;
A
#
# COMPACT_ATOMS: atom_id res chain seq x y z
N CYS A 1 -2.94 13.16 13.46
CA CYS A 1 -4.07 12.62 14.23
C CYS A 1 -5.37 12.78 13.41
N LEU A 2 -5.50 12.04 12.30
CA LEU A 2 -6.72 12.00 11.46
C LEU A 2 -7.14 10.55 11.11
N LEU A 3 -6.37 9.54 11.52
CA LEU A 3 -6.70 8.12 11.30
C LEU A 3 -7.05 7.39 12.60
N ARG A 4 -7.52 8.10 13.63
CA ARG A 4 -8.06 7.41 14.81
C ARG A 4 -9.40 6.77 14.44
N ARG A 5 -9.34 5.45 14.20
CA ARG A 5 -10.42 4.43 14.25
C ARG A 5 -11.04 3.95 12.94
N GLN A 6 -10.44 4.16 11.78
CA GLN A 6 -10.92 3.49 10.56
C GLN A 6 -9.84 2.58 9.99
N THR A 7 -10.04 1.27 10.17
CA THR A 7 -9.16 0.21 9.66
C THR A 7 -9.52 -0.22 8.25
N SER A 8 -10.49 0.43 7.60
CA SER A 8 -10.91 0.22 6.20
C SER A 8 -10.89 1.59 5.51
N VAL A 9 -9.74 1.96 4.95
CA VAL A 9 -9.55 3.25 4.28
C VAL A 9 -9.07 2.96 2.86
N HIS A 10 -10.00 2.95 1.92
CA HIS A 10 -9.69 3.05 0.50
C HIS A 10 -9.64 4.53 0.13
N LEU A 11 -8.46 5.04 -0.20
CA LEU A 11 -8.27 6.43 -0.58
C LEU A 11 -8.70 6.66 -2.02
N LYS A 12 -9.56 7.66 -2.24
CA LYS A 12 -10.02 8.03 -3.58
C LYS A 12 -8.90 8.69 -4.39
N HIS A 13 -9.02 8.64 -5.71
CA HIS A 13 -8.10 9.28 -6.66
C HIS A 13 -7.75 10.74 -6.32
N SER A 14 -8.74 11.54 -5.87
CA SER A 14 -8.53 12.94 -5.50
C SER A 14 -7.48 13.14 -4.40
N PHE A 15 -7.31 12.16 -3.50
CA PHE A 15 -6.26 12.22 -2.47
C PHE A 15 -4.87 12.26 -3.11
N PHE A 16 -4.61 11.41 -4.11
CA PHE A 16 -3.30 11.30 -4.76
C PHE A 16 -3.01 12.46 -5.71
N LEU A 17 -4.05 13.13 -6.22
CA LEU A 17 -3.89 14.38 -6.97
C LEU A 17 -3.50 15.56 -6.06
N SER A 18 -3.97 15.57 -4.81
CA SER A 18 -3.73 16.67 -3.87
C SER A 18 -2.53 16.46 -2.94
N ASN A 19 -1.97 15.24 -2.88
CA ASN A 19 -0.88 14.91 -1.97
C ASN A 19 0.30 14.32 -2.75
N SER A 20 1.46 14.97 -2.67
CA SER A 20 2.70 14.44 -3.25
C SER A 20 3.26 13.29 -2.41
N SER A 21 3.93 12.35 -3.07
CA SER A 21 4.64 11.27 -2.38
C SER A 21 5.76 11.85 -1.50
N ARG A 22 5.90 11.32 -0.28
CA ARG A 22 7.01 11.68 0.62
C ARG A 22 8.27 10.88 0.35
N ALA A 23 8.12 9.70 -0.23
CA ALA A 23 9.17 8.77 -0.59
C ALA A 23 8.63 7.81 -1.66
N GLN A 24 9.49 7.35 -2.56
CA GLN A 24 9.17 6.36 -3.58
C GLN A 24 10.45 5.59 -3.96
N SER A 25 10.30 4.43 -4.60
CA SER A 25 11.43 3.71 -5.18
C SER A 25 12.10 4.55 -6.27
N GLU A 26 13.43 4.51 -6.34
CA GLU A 26 14.20 5.31 -7.29
C GLU A 26 14.03 4.84 -8.74
N GLN A 27 13.81 3.55 -8.96
CA GLN A 27 13.63 2.96 -10.30
C GLN A 27 12.54 1.90 -10.31
N PHE A 28 11.67 1.94 -11.32
CA PHE A 28 10.77 0.84 -11.68
C PHE A 28 11.53 -0.11 -12.62
N ILE A 29 12.25 -1.06 -12.04
CA ILE A 29 13.02 -2.07 -12.77
C ILE A 29 12.29 -3.41 -12.74
N ASN A 30 12.39 -4.18 -13.82
CA ASN A 30 11.86 -5.54 -13.89
C ASN A 30 12.80 -6.52 -13.15
N LEU A 31 13.00 -6.27 -11.86
CA LEU A 31 13.63 -7.20 -10.94
C LEU A 31 12.55 -7.87 -10.09
N ARG A 32 12.85 -9.09 -9.63
CA ARG A 32 11.99 -9.84 -8.73
C ARG A 32 11.70 -9.10 -7.41
N GLU A 33 12.60 -8.22 -6.98
CA GLU A 33 12.46 -7.44 -5.76
C GLU A 33 12.98 -6.02 -6.00
N VAL A 34 12.23 -5.03 -5.50
CA VAL A 34 12.66 -3.65 -5.37
C VAL A 34 12.63 -3.29 -3.90
N SER A 35 13.78 -2.88 -3.35
CA SER A 35 13.93 -2.50 -1.95
C SER A 35 14.60 -1.14 -1.86
N THR A 36 14.10 -0.28 -0.97
CA THR A 36 14.64 1.07 -0.77
C THR A 36 14.60 1.41 0.71
N ARG A 37 15.67 2.04 1.21
CA ARG A 37 15.77 2.49 2.59
C ARG A 37 15.40 3.96 2.68
N PHE A 38 14.44 4.28 3.54
CA PHE A 38 14.00 5.65 3.77
C PHE A 38 14.32 6.13 5.19
N LYS A 39 14.52 7.44 5.33
CA LYS A 39 14.53 8.14 6.62
C LYS A 39 13.40 9.17 6.61
N LEU A 40 12.31 8.84 7.29
CA LEU A 40 11.12 9.68 7.37
C LEU A 40 10.97 10.26 8.78
N PRO A 41 10.41 11.47 8.92
CA PRO A 41 9.97 11.96 10.22
C PRO A 41 8.95 11.00 10.86
N PRO A 42 8.80 10.98 12.20
CA PRO A 42 7.73 10.21 12.84
C PRO A 42 6.35 10.62 12.31
N GLY A 43 5.55 9.65 11.87
CA GLY A 43 4.24 9.91 11.28
C GLY A 43 3.53 8.66 10.79
N GLU A 44 2.32 8.85 10.25
CA GLU A 44 1.54 7.81 9.59
C GLU A 44 1.77 7.93 8.08
N TYR A 45 2.13 6.81 7.45
CA TYR A 45 2.44 6.74 6.03
C TYR A 45 1.64 5.63 5.37
N ILE A 46 1.37 5.81 4.07
CA ILE A 46 0.68 4.83 3.24
C ILE A 46 1.66 4.39 2.17
N MET A 47 1.81 3.08 2.02
CA MET A 47 2.59 2.47 0.97
C MET A 47 1.64 1.97 -0.11
N VAL A 48 1.87 2.37 -1.36
CA VAL A 48 1.08 1.93 -2.52
C VAL A 48 1.99 1.07 -3.40
N PRO A 49 1.95 -0.27 -3.30
CA PRO A 49 2.65 -1.14 -4.23
C PRO A 49 1.89 -1.17 -5.58
N SER A 50 2.58 -0.93 -6.69
CA SER A 50 2.00 -0.96 -8.03
C SER A 50 3.02 -1.35 -9.10
N THR A 51 2.53 -1.82 -10.24
CA THR A 51 3.31 -1.90 -11.48
C THR A 51 3.46 -0.51 -12.12
N PHE A 52 4.39 -0.39 -13.07
CA PHE A 52 4.56 0.85 -13.84
C PHE A 52 3.38 1.07 -14.79
N GLU A 53 3.06 0.07 -15.61
CA GLU A 53 1.91 0.10 -16.50
C GLU A 53 0.65 -0.33 -15.75
N PRO A 54 -0.51 0.30 -16.03
CA PRO A 54 -1.79 -0.18 -15.53
C PRO A 54 -2.14 -1.55 -16.12
N ASN A 55 -3.07 -2.26 -15.47
CA ASN A 55 -3.61 -3.54 -15.94
C ASN A 55 -2.55 -4.66 -16.08
N LYS A 56 -1.51 -4.63 -15.24
CA LYS A 56 -0.58 -5.75 -15.10
C LYS A 56 -0.92 -6.52 -13.85
N GLU A 57 -1.27 -7.79 -14.03
CA GLU A 57 -1.56 -8.70 -12.93
C GLU A 57 -0.26 -9.34 -12.42
N GLY A 58 -0.21 -9.64 -11.13
CA GLY A 58 0.90 -10.31 -10.51
C GLY A 58 0.77 -10.38 -9.00
N ASP A 59 1.18 -11.51 -8.44
CA ASP A 59 1.29 -11.66 -6.99
C ASP A 59 2.51 -10.90 -6.47
N PHE A 60 2.39 -10.31 -5.29
CA PHE A 60 3.50 -9.59 -4.66
C PHE A 60 3.54 -9.83 -3.15
N VAL A 61 4.71 -9.56 -2.56
CA VAL A 61 4.91 -9.58 -1.11
C VAL A 61 5.55 -8.26 -0.71
N LEU A 62 4.92 -7.56 0.22
CA LEU A 62 5.47 -6.34 0.82
C LEU A 62 6.08 -6.64 2.19
N ARG A 63 7.36 -6.32 2.38
CA ARG A 63 8.07 -6.46 3.65
C ARG A 63 8.49 -5.09 4.16
N VAL A 64 8.23 -4.81 5.43
CA VAL A 64 8.60 -3.56 6.08
C VAL A 64 9.59 -3.86 7.21
N PHE A 65 10.80 -3.32 7.08
CA PHE A 65 11.82 -3.36 8.12
C PHE A 65 11.97 -1.96 8.70
N ALA A 66 11.86 -1.84 10.02
CA ALA A 66 12.00 -0.58 10.73
C ALA A 66 13.02 -0.74 11.85
N GLU A 67 13.91 0.26 11.98
CA GLU A 67 14.91 0.31 13.06
C GLU A 67 14.25 0.41 14.44
N ASN A 68 13.14 1.15 14.51
CA ASN A 68 12.31 1.28 15.70
C ASN A 68 10.97 0.55 15.50
N LYS A 69 10.27 0.25 16.59
CA LYS A 69 8.93 -0.37 16.53
C LYS A 69 7.99 0.45 15.65
N ALA A 70 7.55 -0.15 14.55
CA ALA A 70 6.56 0.40 13.65
C ALA A 70 5.36 -0.54 13.58
N ARG A 71 4.15 0.01 13.56
CA ARG A 71 2.92 -0.76 13.35
C ARG A 71 2.57 -0.72 11.87
N THR A 72 2.44 -1.90 11.27
CA THR A 72 1.98 -2.07 9.89
C THR A 72 0.61 -2.74 9.90
N VAL A 73 -0.32 -2.25 9.09
CA VAL A 73 -1.64 -2.83 8.88
C VAL A 73 -1.94 -2.87 7.39
N GLY A 74 -2.52 -3.98 6.90
CA GLY A 74 -3.11 -4.01 5.58
C GLY A 74 -4.38 -3.17 5.56
N LEU A 75 -4.57 -2.35 4.53
CA LEU A 75 -5.82 -1.64 4.32
C LEU A 75 -6.73 -2.56 3.49
N PRO A 76 -7.81 -3.11 4.07
CA PRO A 76 -8.75 -3.93 3.33
C PRO A 76 -9.45 -3.04 2.29
N SER A 77 -9.50 -3.53 1.05
CA SER A 77 -10.44 -3.06 0.04
C SER A 77 -11.79 -3.72 0.31
N GLU A 78 -12.87 -2.94 0.34
CA GLU A 78 -14.27 -3.41 0.43
C GLU A 78 -14.72 -4.10 -0.89
N GLN A 79 -13.90 -5.00 -1.44
CA GLN A 79 -14.18 -5.79 -2.64
C GLN A 79 -13.67 -7.21 -2.40
N GLY A 80 -14.56 -8.07 -1.92
CA GLY A 80 -14.25 -9.47 -1.58
C GLY A 80 -15.29 -10.19 -0.72
N ARG A 81 -16.59 -9.90 -0.86
CA ARG A 81 -17.67 -10.69 -0.25
C ARG A 81 -18.78 -11.07 -1.23
N GLU A 82 -18.41 -11.63 -2.38
CA GLU A 82 -19.28 -12.41 -3.27
C GLU A 82 -18.34 -13.45 -3.93
N ALA A 83 -18.50 -14.78 -3.92
CA ALA A 83 -19.55 -15.66 -3.45
C ALA A 83 -18.92 -17.01 -3.05
N GLU A 84 -19.11 -17.45 -1.80
CA GLU A 84 -19.08 -18.88 -1.44
C GLU A 84 -20.42 -19.17 -0.80
N GLY A 85 -21.29 -19.83 -1.55
CA GLY A 85 -22.63 -20.16 -1.06
C GLY A 85 -23.69 -20.40 -2.13
N GLN A 86 -23.36 -21.09 -3.23
CA GLN A 86 -24.34 -21.96 -3.89
C GLN A 86 -23.69 -22.91 -4.88
N LEU A 87 -23.38 -24.12 -4.44
CA LEU A 87 -23.58 -25.34 -5.23
C LEU A 87 -23.99 -26.43 -4.22
N GLY A 88 -25.15 -27.04 -4.51
CA GLY A 88 -25.91 -27.88 -3.59
C GLY A 88 -25.42 -29.30 -3.44
#